data_AF-A0A7C1DSY6-F1
#
_entry.id   AF-A0A7C1DSY6-F1
#
_cell.length_a   1.000
_cell.length_b   1.000
_cell.length_c   1.000
_cell.angle_alpha   90.00
_cell.angle_beta   90.00
_cell.angle_gamma   90.00
#
_symmetry.space_group_name_H-M   'P 1'
#
loop_
_entity.id
_entity.type
_entity.pdbx_description
1 polymer ?
#
loop_
_entity_poly.entity_id
_entity_poly.type
_entity_poly.pdbx_seq_one_letter_code
_entity_poly.pdbx_strand_id
1 'polypeptide(L)'
;MICETIKKGYECAFMTKKGCQHNGGACKPIIDKCEGCQKAVAFPTGVYCIAFPDPAAKWRFGNCNMATHIKAEAKKGAAKINPLKASKRASR
;
A
#
# COMPACT_ATOMS: atom_id res chain seq x y z
N MET A 1 6.84 -5.43 -16.14
CA MET A 1 7.99 -6.36 -16.05
C MET A 1 7.69 -7.38 -14.96
N ILE A 2 7.84 -8.67 -15.24
CA ILE A 2 7.55 -9.75 -14.28
C ILE A 2 8.75 -9.89 -13.32
N CYS A 3 8.48 -10.04 -12.03
CA CYS A 3 9.52 -10.35 -11.06
C CYS A 3 9.97 -11.81 -11.24
N GLU A 4 11.28 -12.04 -11.32
CA GLU A 4 11.87 -13.38 -11.46
C GLU A 4 12.58 -13.86 -10.20
N THR A 5 12.83 -12.96 -9.23
CA THR A 5 13.61 -13.26 -8.03
C THR A 5 12.74 -13.83 -6.92
N ILE A 6 11.83 -13.01 -6.38
CA ILE A 6 11.06 -13.35 -5.16
C ILE A 6 9.60 -13.65 -5.50
N LYS A 7 8.94 -12.76 -6.25
CA LYS A 7 7.53 -12.89 -6.62
C LYS A 7 7.40 -13.40 -8.05
N LYS A 8 7.93 -14.61 -8.31
CA LYS A 8 7.96 -15.20 -9.66
C LYS A 8 6.56 -15.13 -10.31
N GLY A 9 6.46 -14.48 -11.45
CA GLY A 9 5.20 -14.36 -12.21
C GLY A 9 4.34 -13.13 -11.88
N TYR A 10 4.69 -12.32 -10.87
CA TYR A 10 3.95 -11.10 -10.55
C TYR A 10 4.52 -9.87 -11.25
N GLU A 11 3.63 -8.99 -11.69
CA GLU A 11 4.02 -7.68 -12.21
C GLU A 11 4.70 -6.85 -11.11
N CYS A 12 5.91 -6.41 -11.39
CA CYS A 12 6.71 -5.60 -10.47
C CYS A 12 7.21 -4.36 -11.19
N ALA A 13 6.80 -3.20 -10.72
CA ALA A 13 7.24 -1.90 -11.24
C ALA A 13 8.74 -1.63 -10.99
N PHE A 14 9.35 -2.32 -10.02
CA PHE A 14 10.76 -2.17 -9.65
C PHE A 14 11.67 -3.14 -10.40
N MET A 15 11.12 -4.08 -11.18
CA MET A 15 11.92 -5.04 -11.92
C MET A 15 12.34 -4.44 -13.26
N THR A 16 13.65 -4.38 -13.49
CA THR A 16 14.26 -3.90 -14.73
C THR A 16 15.10 -5.00 -15.37
N LYS A 17 15.60 -4.80 -16.59
CA LYS A 17 16.53 -5.73 -17.25
C LYS A 17 17.82 -5.97 -16.45
N LYS A 18 18.22 -5.02 -15.60
CA LYS A 18 19.41 -5.11 -14.75
C LYS A 18 19.14 -5.75 -13.37
N GLY A 19 17.90 -6.19 -13.12
CA GLY A 19 17.48 -6.72 -11.83
C GLY A 19 16.47 -5.82 -11.10
N CYS A 20 16.22 -6.15 -9.83
CA CYS A 20 15.33 -5.38 -8.97
C CYS A 20 16.01 -4.07 -8.53
N GLN A 21 15.45 -2.93 -8.92
CA GLN A 21 15.98 -1.60 -8.58
C GLN A 21 15.61 -1.16 -7.15
N HIS A 22 14.98 -2.05 -6.37
CA HIS A 22 14.65 -1.73 -4.99
C HIS A 22 15.91 -1.61 -4.12
N ASN A 23 15.85 -0.80 -3.06
CA ASN A 23 16.99 -0.57 -2.18
C ASN A 23 17.44 -1.87 -1.52
N GLY A 24 18.63 -2.38 -1.90
CA GLY A 24 19.15 -3.68 -1.50
C GLY A 24 18.89 -4.83 -2.50
N GLY A 25 18.36 -4.56 -3.70
CA GLY A 25 18.26 -5.53 -4.80
C GLY A 25 17.22 -6.64 -4.60
N ALA A 26 16.47 -6.63 -3.50
CA ALA A 26 15.51 -7.67 -3.15
C ALA A 26 14.30 -7.10 -2.39
N CYS A 27 13.14 -7.76 -2.54
CA CYS A 27 11.98 -7.50 -1.71
C CYS A 27 12.20 -8.06 -0.29
N LYS A 28 11.71 -7.35 0.71
CA LYS A 28 11.72 -7.79 2.11
C LYS A 28 10.41 -8.48 2.49
N PRO A 29 10.47 -9.46 3.42
CA PRO A 29 9.28 -10.16 3.89
C PRO A 29 8.31 -9.20 4.59
N ILE A 30 7.07 -9.66 4.77
CA ILE A 30 6.07 -8.94 5.57
C ILE A 30 6.51 -8.80 7.03
N ILE A 31 5.96 -7.80 7.70
CA ILE A 31 6.11 -7.58 9.16
C ILE A 31 4.82 -8.00 9.87
N ASP A 32 4.83 -8.13 11.20
CA ASP A 32 3.66 -8.54 12.00
C ASP A 32 2.42 -7.64 11.74
N LYS A 33 2.65 -6.34 11.49
CA LYS A 33 1.57 -5.39 11.16
C LYS A 33 0.90 -5.66 9.81
N CYS A 34 1.49 -6.49 8.95
CA CYS A 34 0.91 -6.87 7.65
C CYS A 34 0.07 -8.15 7.72
N GLU A 35 0.01 -8.82 8.87
CA GLU A 35 -0.80 -10.02 9.05
C GLU A 35 -2.29 -9.71 8.79
N GLY A 36 -2.95 -10.58 8.01
CA GLY A 36 -4.35 -10.38 7.60
C GLY A 36 -4.54 -9.34 6.47
N CYS A 37 -3.48 -8.75 5.93
CA CYS A 37 -3.59 -7.93 4.73
C CYS A 37 -3.78 -8.81 3.48
N GLN A 38 -4.77 -8.50 2.64
CA GLN A 38 -5.07 -9.28 1.42
C GLN A 38 -3.94 -9.20 0.38
N LYS A 39 -3.01 -8.25 0.55
CA LYS A 39 -1.83 -8.07 -0.30
C LYS A 39 -0.59 -8.78 0.25
N ALA A 40 -0.66 -9.44 1.40
CA ALA A 40 0.39 -10.34 1.88
C ALA A 40 0.14 -11.73 1.28
N VAL A 41 1.02 -12.17 0.39
CA VAL A 41 0.89 -13.45 -0.31
C VAL A 41 2.10 -14.31 0.02
N ALA A 42 1.86 -15.59 0.30
CA ALA A 42 2.90 -16.57 0.50
C ALA A 42 3.52 -16.98 -0.83
N PHE A 43 4.83 -16.86 -0.92
CA PHE A 43 5.66 -17.30 -2.05
C PHE A 43 6.62 -18.41 -1.57
N PRO A 44 7.26 -19.16 -2.48
CA PRO A 44 8.20 -20.22 -2.11
C PRO A 44 9.37 -19.74 -1.23
N THR A 45 9.72 -18.46 -1.33
CA THR A 45 10.81 -17.82 -0.57
C THR A 45 10.37 -17.21 0.76
N GLY A 46 9.06 -17.21 1.06
CA GLY A 46 8.48 -16.56 2.24
C GLY A 46 7.24 -15.74 1.91
N VAL A 47 6.72 -15.00 2.88
CA VAL A 47 5.51 -14.16 2.70
C VAL A 47 5.92 -12.74 2.35
N TYR A 48 5.40 -12.22 1.24
CA TYR A 48 5.75 -10.90 0.71
C TYR A 48 4.51 -10.07 0.38
N CYS A 49 4.65 -8.75 0.50
CA CYS A 49 3.60 -7.84 0.04
C CYS A 49 3.64 -7.72 -1.48
N ILE A 50 2.56 -7.98 -2.21
CA ILE A 50 2.54 -7.83 -3.68
C ILE A 50 2.69 -6.37 -4.12
N ALA A 51 2.13 -5.42 -3.34
CA ALA A 51 2.12 -4.01 -3.69
C ALA A 51 3.45 -3.30 -3.41
N PHE A 52 4.15 -3.68 -2.34
CA PHE A 52 5.37 -3.00 -1.91
C PHE A 52 6.55 -3.96 -1.75
N PRO A 53 7.76 -3.55 -2.15
CA PRO A 53 8.97 -4.33 -1.94
C PRO A 53 9.52 -4.25 -0.51
N ASP A 54 9.30 -3.15 0.23
CA ASP A 54 9.67 -3.03 1.65
C ASP A 54 8.44 -2.65 2.48
N PRO A 55 7.80 -3.64 3.15
CA PRO A 55 6.68 -3.39 4.05
C PRO A 55 7.09 -2.52 5.24
N ALA A 56 8.24 -2.77 5.87
CA ALA A 56 8.68 -2.05 7.06
C ALA A 56 8.84 -0.54 6.80
N ALA A 57 9.37 -0.16 5.64
CA ALA A 57 9.49 1.24 5.24
C ALA A 57 8.12 1.95 5.15
N LYS A 58 7.07 1.25 4.72
CA LYS A 58 5.71 1.81 4.67
C LYS A 58 5.10 2.04 6.05
N TRP A 59 5.43 1.18 7.01
CA TRP A 59 4.95 1.31 8.39
C TRP A 59 5.77 2.27 9.26
N ARG A 60 6.94 2.70 8.78
CA ARG A 60 7.85 3.61 9.49
C ARG A 60 7.21 4.97 9.79
N PHE A 61 6.41 5.49 8.87
CA PHE A 61 5.82 6.83 8.94
C PHE A 61 4.32 6.82 9.30
N GLY A 62 3.75 5.66 9.62
CA GLY A 62 2.33 5.51 9.95
C GLY A 62 1.74 4.22 9.40
N ASN A 63 0.42 4.17 9.29
CA ASN A 63 -0.26 3.00 8.74
C ASN A 63 -0.01 2.88 7.24
N CYS A 64 0.17 1.66 6.75
CA CYS A 64 0.31 1.42 5.31
C CYS A 64 -0.94 1.88 4.57
N ASN A 65 -0.77 2.74 3.56
CA ASN A 65 -1.86 3.30 2.75
C ASN A 65 -2.66 2.25 1.95
N MET A 66 -2.11 1.04 1.80
CA MET A 66 -2.72 -0.08 1.09
C MET A 66 -3.13 -1.21 2.04
N ALA A 67 -3.11 -0.98 3.35
CA ALA A 67 -3.55 -1.94 4.34
C ALA A 67 -5.07 -2.14 4.21
N THR A 68 -5.49 -3.28 3.67
CA THR A 68 -6.92 -3.63 3.55
C THR A 68 -7.54 -4.00 4.88
N HIS A 69 -6.73 -4.47 5.83
CA HIS A 69 -7.18 -4.87 7.17
C HIS A 69 -7.41 -3.65 8.07
N ILE A 70 -6.66 -2.57 7.87
CA ILE A 70 -6.94 -1.29 8.52
C ILE A 70 -7.98 -0.59 7.68
N LYS A 71 -9.25 -0.79 8.03
CA LYS A 71 -10.27 0.22 7.73
C LYS A 71 -9.81 1.48 8.44
N ALA A 72 -9.09 2.34 7.73
CA ALA A 72 -9.05 3.74 8.08
C ALA A 72 -10.51 4.14 8.05
N GLU A 73 -11.13 4.25 9.23
CA GLU A 73 -12.37 4.98 9.36
C GLU A 73 -12.05 6.33 8.75
N ALA A 74 -12.47 6.50 7.49
CA ALA A 74 -12.51 7.80 6.88
C ALA A 74 -13.31 8.59 7.91
N LYS A 75 -12.62 9.45 8.66
CA LYS A 75 -13.26 10.55 9.32
C LYS A 75 -13.95 11.25 8.15
N LYS A 76 -15.22 10.89 7.93
CA LYS A 76 -16.26 11.75 7.40
C LYS A 76 -16.28 12.89 8.42
N GLY A 77 -15.24 13.71 8.40
CA GLY A 77 -15.26 15.01 8.99
C GLY A 77 -16.41 15.63 8.23
N ALA A 78 -17.55 15.69 8.90
CA ALA A 78 -18.69 16.45 8.46
C ALA A 78 -18.09 17.75 7.96
N ALA A 79 -18.11 17.94 6.65
CA ALA A 79 -17.68 19.18 6.07
C ALA A 79 -18.60 20.19 6.76
N LYS A 80 -18.05 20.93 7.73
CA LYS A 80 -18.74 22.06 8.35
C LYS A 80 -18.86 23.08 7.23
N ILE A 81 -19.84 22.86 6.36
CA ILE A 81 -20.27 23.83 5.39
C ILE A 81 -20.80 24.97 6.25
N ASN A 82 -20.10 26.09 6.16
CA ASN A 82 -20.51 27.31 6.83
C ASN A 82 -21.91 27.66 6.28
N PRO A 83 -22.94 27.87 7.12
CA PRO A 83 -24.31 28.08 6.67
C PRO A 83 -24.45 29.20 5.63
N LEU A 84 -23.56 30.21 5.64
CA LEU A 84 -23.48 31.26 4.61
C LEU A 84 -23.19 30.71 3.20
N LYS A 85 -22.42 29.62 3.07
CA LYS A 85 -22.07 28.99 1.79
C LYS A 85 -23.18 28.06 1.27
N ALA A 86 -24.04 27.54 2.15
CA ALA A 86 -25.24 26.78 1.77
C ALA A 86 -26.34 27.72 1.22
N SER A 87 -26.56 28.86 1.88
CA SER A 87 -27.59 29.82 1.46
C SER A 87 -27.34 30.40 0.05
N LYS A 88 -26.07 30.59 -0.33
CA LYS A 88 -25.70 31.09 -1.67
C LYS A 88 -25.87 30.08 -2.79
N ARG A 89 -25.94 28.77 -2.48
CA ARG A 89 -26.19 27.69 -3.46
C ARG A 89 -27.67 27.42 -3.68
N ALA A 90 -28.54 27.76 -2.73
CA ALA A 90 -29.98 27.60 -2.85
C ALA A 90 -30.67 28.70 -3.68
N SER A 91 -29.95 29.77 -4.01
CA SER A 91 -30.49 30.96 -4.67
C SER A 91 -30.07 31.08 -6.15
N ARG A 92 -29.70 29.98 -6.81
CA ARG A 92 -29.43 29.90 -8.25
C ARG A 92 -30.35 28.91 -8.92
#